data_AF-A0A7S2LU64-F1
#
_entry.id   AF-A0A7S2LU64-F1
#
_cell.length_a   1.000
_cell.length_b   1.000
_cell.length_c   1.000
_cell.angle_alpha   90.00
_cell.angle_beta   90.00
_cell.angle_gamma   90.00
#
_symmetry.space_group_name_H-M   'P 1'
#
loop_
_entity.id
_entity.type
_entity.pdbx_description
1 polymer ?
#
loop_
_entity_poly.entity_id
_entity_poly.type
_entity_poly.pdbx_seq_one_letter_code
_entity_poly.pdbx_strand_id
1 'polypeptide(L)'
;MAQDLDMDHLHIPWVGFLWAYLAVWPSSAALAFTGMAVLLLRQRLHRLGCPVRKPCDPCHVVGRLLLESMEVVQYDCMGEDEASGAVVAHFRWKHFPMLQNDGSVRIAEVFVAAVDVETKRMKSAALDGRELDPRDAMVLVFFHTIFAGHVKLHAMANWGVNHMLIEDSVLQRCAVTTTAYNFFGHTRFPAYARAWYRLGVSAHDFSRIDQVIDHGVKAGVRAHSETRQLMRHSDLCNFVVKIRKQFMRAFEKHEERMLGIDMEALFVGTVLHSLDHQHFEWNIEDPLWLVPVCPDFAALAEFGRFVHAGFLKDIWTVPFPRKYRETTHPFFAEVYRRAARINKRLADQMDICIIK
;
A
#
# COMPACT_ATOMS: atom_id res chain seq x y z
N MET A 1 -7.95 -14.27 -15.80
CA MET A 1 -7.22 -13.10 -15.29
C MET A 1 -7.31 -12.96 -13.77
N ALA A 2 -8.49 -12.85 -13.12
CA ALA A 2 -8.55 -12.77 -11.65
C ALA A 2 -8.22 -14.09 -10.93
N GLN A 3 -8.60 -15.25 -11.49
CA GLN A 3 -8.23 -16.56 -10.95
C GLN A 3 -6.71 -16.84 -11.03
N ASP A 4 -6.01 -16.20 -11.98
CA ASP A 4 -4.56 -16.34 -12.16
C ASP A 4 -3.76 -15.49 -11.14
N LEU A 5 -4.45 -14.66 -10.35
CA LEU A 5 -3.88 -13.83 -9.29
C LEU A 5 -4.04 -14.46 -7.89
N ASP A 6 -4.65 -15.64 -7.81
CA ASP A 6 -4.76 -16.40 -6.57
C ASP A 6 -3.35 -16.72 -6.04
N MET A 7 -3.05 -16.43 -4.79
CA MET A 7 -1.71 -16.64 -4.23
C MET A 7 -1.50 -18.09 -3.73
N ASP A 8 -2.55 -18.91 -3.70
CA ASP A 8 -2.50 -20.25 -3.11
C ASP A 8 -1.87 -21.32 -4.03
N HIS A 9 -1.64 -21.00 -5.31
CA HIS A 9 -1.03 -21.94 -6.27
C HIS A 9 0.51 -21.84 -6.38
N LEU A 10 1.13 -20.92 -5.65
CA LEU A 10 2.58 -20.69 -5.75
C LEU A 10 3.37 -21.69 -4.92
N HIS A 11 4.18 -22.50 -5.58
CA HIS A 11 4.99 -23.52 -4.92
C HIS A 11 6.19 -22.92 -4.16
N ILE A 12 6.24 -23.16 -2.85
CA ILE A 12 7.41 -22.93 -2.01
C ILE A 12 7.81 -24.27 -1.35
N PRO A 13 9.07 -24.71 -1.45
CA PRO A 13 9.58 -25.85 -0.71
C PRO A 13 9.33 -25.68 0.78
N TRP A 14 8.99 -26.79 1.44
CA TRP A 14 8.72 -26.81 2.88
C TRP A 14 9.79 -26.11 3.72
N VAL A 15 11.07 -26.33 3.40
CA VAL A 15 12.19 -25.71 4.13
C VAL A 15 12.18 -24.18 4.00
N GLY A 16 11.92 -23.66 2.80
CA GLY A 16 11.81 -22.20 2.57
C GLY A 16 10.62 -21.61 3.31
N PHE A 17 9.47 -22.29 3.26
CA PHE A 17 8.27 -21.87 3.97
C PHE A 17 8.48 -21.87 5.50
N LEU A 18 9.06 -22.95 6.04
CA LEU A 18 9.39 -23.07 7.46
C LEU A 18 10.37 -21.97 7.90
N TRP A 19 11.39 -21.68 7.10
CA TRP A 19 12.30 -20.57 7.38
C TRP A 19 11.56 -19.23 7.45
N ALA A 20 10.67 -18.93 6.50
CA ALA A 20 9.90 -17.67 6.52
C ALA A 20 8.98 -17.60 7.75
N TYR A 21 8.37 -18.73 8.11
CA TYR A 21 7.52 -18.85 9.30
C TYR A 21 8.28 -18.66 10.62
N LEU A 22 9.57 -19.00 10.67
CA LEU A 22 10.38 -18.86 11.88
C LEU A 22 11.14 -17.53 11.94
N ALA A 23 11.57 -16.97 10.81
CA ALA A 23 12.40 -15.77 10.76
C ALA A 23 11.60 -14.48 10.50
N VAL A 24 10.61 -14.53 9.60
CA VAL A 24 9.88 -13.33 9.14
C VAL A 24 8.59 -13.15 9.94
N TRP A 25 7.82 -14.22 10.10
CA TRP A 25 6.51 -14.15 10.74
C TRP A 25 6.52 -13.65 12.20
N PRO A 26 7.39 -14.15 13.11
CA PRO A 26 7.36 -13.69 14.50
C PRO A 26 7.68 -12.20 14.62
N SER A 27 8.59 -11.72 13.76
CA SER A 27 8.98 -10.32 13.68
C SER A 27 7.82 -9.44 13.20
N SER A 28 7.08 -9.90 12.18
CA SER A 28 5.87 -9.23 11.67
C SER A 28 4.77 -9.20 12.73
N ALA A 29 4.53 -10.31 13.41
CA ALA A 29 3.54 -10.41 14.48
C ALA A 29 3.89 -9.53 15.68
N ALA A 30 5.17 -9.47 16.06
CA ALA A 30 5.66 -8.61 17.14
C ALA A 30 5.47 -7.12 16.79
N LEU A 31 5.76 -6.72 15.55
CA LEU A 31 5.50 -5.37 15.06
C LEU A 31 4.00 -5.03 15.16
N ALA A 32 3.13 -5.90 14.64
CA ALA A 32 1.69 -5.70 14.68
C ALA A 32 1.17 -5.56 16.12
N PHE A 33 1.58 -6.46 17.01
CA PHE A 33 1.17 -6.44 18.41
C PHE A 33 1.64 -5.19 19.15
N THR A 34 2.92 -4.83 19.02
CA THR A 34 3.48 -3.64 19.68
C THR A 34 2.87 -2.35 19.13
N GLY A 35 2.68 -2.27 17.81
CA GLY A 35 2.01 -1.16 17.14
C GLY A 35 0.58 -0.94 17.66
N MET A 36 -0.22 -2.02 17.72
CA MET A 36 -1.58 -1.96 18.26
C MET A 36 -1.60 -1.58 19.75
N ALA A 37 -0.72 -2.15 20.57
CA ALA A 37 -0.65 -1.80 21.99
C ALA A 37 -0.34 -0.31 22.20
N VAL A 38 0.61 0.24 21.43
CA VAL A 38 0.94 1.67 21.44
C VAL A 38 -0.24 2.52 20.98
N LEU A 39 -0.93 2.12 19.91
CA LEU A 39 -2.12 2.81 19.41
C LEU A 39 -3.22 2.89 20.49
N LEU A 40 -3.56 1.76 21.11
CA LEU A 40 -4.61 1.69 22.13
C LEU A 40 -4.26 2.54 23.36
N LEU A 41 -2.99 2.52 23.78
CA LEU A 41 -2.49 3.40 24.83
C LEU A 41 -2.65 4.87 24.45
N ARG A 42 -2.24 5.26 23.23
CA ARG A 42 -2.39 6.64 22.73
C ARG A 42 -3.86 7.05 22.64
N GLN A 43 -4.76 6.20 22.17
CA GLN A 43 -6.20 6.47 22.15
C GLN A 43 -6.77 6.66 23.56
N ARG A 44 -6.31 5.87 24.54
CA ARG A 44 -6.70 6.05 25.95
C ARG A 44 -6.20 7.38 26.49
N LEU A 45 -4.93 7.72 26.28
CA LEU A 45 -4.36 9.00 26.70
C LEU A 45 -5.07 10.19 26.05
N HIS A 46 -5.41 10.10 24.76
CA HIS A 46 -6.18 11.14 24.08
C HIS A 46 -7.56 11.35 24.69
N ARG A 47 -8.28 10.27 25.03
CA ARG A 47 -9.57 10.33 25.74
C ARG A 47 -9.46 10.95 27.14
N LEU A 48 -8.29 10.86 27.77
CA LEU A 48 -8.00 11.50 29.05
C LEU A 48 -7.55 12.97 28.90
N GLY A 49 -7.60 13.53 27.69
CA GLY A 49 -7.21 14.92 27.42
C GLY A 49 -5.71 15.14 27.18
N CYS A 50 -4.89 14.09 27.13
CA CYS A 50 -3.47 14.25 26.82
C CYS A 50 -3.30 14.63 25.33
N PRO A 51 -2.45 15.63 25.01
CA PRO A 51 -2.23 16.12 23.64
C PRO A 51 -1.31 15.17 22.85
N VAL A 52 -1.71 13.90 22.72
CA VAL A 52 -0.92 12.86 22.03
C VAL A 52 -1.18 12.79 20.53
N ARG A 53 -2.23 13.46 20.02
CA ARG A 53 -2.60 13.52 18.60
C ARG A 53 -1.90 14.71 17.94
N LYS A 54 -1.22 14.47 16.82
CA LYS A 54 -0.63 15.55 16.01
C LYS A 54 -1.72 16.41 15.33
N PRO A 55 -1.48 17.71 15.09
CA PRO A 55 -2.35 18.51 14.22
C PRO A 55 -2.51 17.86 12.84
N CYS A 56 -3.68 18.04 12.21
CA CYS A 56 -3.99 17.44 10.91
C CYS A 56 -4.74 18.45 10.05
N ASP A 57 -4.34 18.56 8.78
CA ASP A 57 -5.08 19.24 7.73
C ASP A 57 -5.61 18.19 6.74
N PRO A 58 -6.86 17.72 6.90
CA PRO A 58 -7.37 16.61 6.11
C PRO A 58 -7.42 16.91 4.60
N CYS A 59 -7.68 18.16 4.20
CA CYS A 59 -7.69 18.52 2.78
C CYS A 59 -6.30 18.32 2.15
N HIS A 60 -5.25 18.75 2.85
CA HIS A 60 -3.88 18.56 2.36
C HIS A 60 -3.46 17.09 2.38
N VAL A 61 -3.86 16.35 3.42
CA VAL A 61 -3.58 14.91 3.52
C VAL A 61 -4.25 14.14 2.38
N VAL A 62 -5.53 14.39 2.08
CA VAL A 62 -6.23 13.76 0.95
C VAL A 62 -5.53 14.10 -0.38
N GLY A 63 -5.21 15.38 -0.61
CA GLY A 63 -4.51 15.77 -1.84
C GLY A 63 -3.17 15.06 -2.01
N ARG A 64 -2.40 14.92 -0.93
CA ARG A 64 -1.14 14.16 -0.91
C ARG A 64 -1.36 12.65 -1.08
N LEU A 65 -2.37 12.05 -0.47
CA LEU A 65 -2.68 10.64 -0.70
C LEU A 65 -2.98 10.38 -2.17
N LEU A 66 -3.73 11.25 -2.84
CA LEU A 66 -4.12 11.06 -4.24
C LEU A 66 -2.97 11.32 -5.23
N LEU A 67 -2.11 12.30 -4.95
CA LEU A 67 -1.01 12.66 -5.84
C LEU A 67 0.29 11.92 -5.53
N GLU A 68 0.53 11.55 -4.28
CA GLU A 68 1.78 10.97 -3.79
C GLU A 68 1.57 9.58 -3.20
N SER A 69 0.66 8.78 -3.74
CA SER A 69 0.57 7.34 -3.47
C SER A 69 0.16 6.59 -4.73
N MET A 70 -0.01 5.27 -4.67
CA MET A 70 -0.49 4.49 -5.82
C MET A 70 -1.95 4.80 -6.19
N GLU A 71 -2.68 5.60 -5.42
CA GLU A 71 -3.99 6.14 -5.82
C GLU A 71 -3.93 6.99 -7.10
N VAL A 72 -2.73 7.40 -7.55
CA VAL A 72 -2.56 8.03 -8.87
C VAL A 72 -3.18 7.21 -10.00
N VAL A 73 -3.29 5.88 -9.87
CA VAL A 73 -3.94 5.02 -10.88
C VAL A 73 -5.44 5.33 -11.04
N GLN A 74 -6.05 6.04 -10.09
CA GLN A 74 -7.47 6.41 -10.09
C GLN A 74 -7.73 7.77 -10.75
N TYR A 75 -6.68 8.44 -11.18
CA TYR A 75 -6.75 9.69 -11.93
C TYR A 75 -7.58 9.56 -13.22
N ASP A 76 -8.66 10.33 -13.35
CA ASP A 76 -9.56 10.33 -14.50
C ASP A 76 -9.16 11.39 -15.53
N CYS A 77 -9.13 12.66 -15.10
CA CYS A 77 -8.80 13.80 -15.96
C CYS A 77 -8.31 15.01 -15.15
N MET A 78 -7.86 16.04 -15.85
CA MET A 78 -7.48 17.33 -15.27
C MET A 78 -8.15 18.46 -16.06
N GLY A 79 -8.56 19.51 -15.36
CA GLY A 79 -9.19 20.68 -15.94
C GLY A 79 -8.84 21.94 -15.16
N GLU A 80 -9.21 23.09 -15.70
CA GLU A 80 -9.08 24.38 -15.00
C GLU A 80 -10.41 24.70 -14.30
N ASP A 81 -10.34 25.07 -13.03
CA ASP A 81 -11.49 25.53 -12.26
C ASP A 81 -11.84 26.96 -12.69
N GLU A 82 -12.99 27.14 -13.36
CA GLU A 82 -13.39 28.43 -13.95
C GLU A 82 -13.40 29.60 -12.95
N ALA A 83 -13.70 29.31 -11.67
CA ALA A 83 -13.81 30.34 -10.64
C ALA A 83 -12.43 30.80 -10.12
N SER A 84 -11.45 29.90 -10.03
CA SER A 84 -10.15 30.18 -9.42
C SER A 84 -8.96 30.16 -10.38
N GLY A 85 -9.14 29.66 -11.61
CA GLY A 85 -8.06 29.38 -12.56
C GLY A 85 -7.11 28.26 -12.09
N ALA A 86 -7.46 27.55 -11.01
CA ALA A 86 -6.62 26.49 -10.47
C ALA A 86 -6.71 25.24 -11.35
N VAL A 87 -5.56 24.57 -11.55
CA VAL A 87 -5.53 23.28 -12.23
C VAL A 87 -5.98 22.19 -11.24
N VAL A 88 -7.05 21.48 -11.58
CA VAL A 88 -7.69 20.48 -10.71
C VAL A 88 -7.62 19.11 -11.36
N ALA A 89 -7.06 18.14 -10.64
CA ALA A 89 -7.08 16.73 -11.01
C ALA A 89 -8.29 16.03 -10.37
N HIS A 90 -9.01 15.24 -11.18
CA HIS A 90 -10.16 14.46 -10.76
C HIS A 90 -9.79 12.98 -10.65
N PHE A 91 -10.17 12.36 -9.54
CA PHE A 91 -9.97 10.95 -9.24
C PHE A 91 -11.33 10.28 -9.12
N ARG A 92 -11.43 9.06 -9.66
CA ARG A 92 -12.69 8.31 -9.71
C ARG A 92 -12.46 6.83 -9.46
N TRP A 93 -13.20 6.31 -8.50
CA TRP A 93 -13.33 4.88 -8.22
C TRP A 93 -14.73 4.44 -8.62
N LYS A 94 -14.83 3.40 -9.44
CA LYS A 94 -16.09 2.72 -9.74
C LYS A 94 -16.20 1.48 -8.87
N HIS A 95 -17.40 1.20 -8.36
CA HIS A 95 -17.65 0.03 -7.51
C HIS A 95 -16.73 0.01 -6.29
N PHE A 96 -16.78 1.05 -5.46
CA PHE A 96 -15.87 1.24 -4.33
C PHE A 96 -16.27 0.35 -3.13
N PRO A 97 -15.46 -0.66 -2.74
CA PRO A 97 -15.81 -1.57 -1.65
C PRO A 97 -15.55 -0.92 -0.29
N MET A 98 -16.51 -1.07 0.63
CA MET A 98 -16.45 -0.53 1.99
C MET A 98 -16.93 -1.57 3.00
N LEU A 99 -16.15 -1.72 4.06
CA LEU A 99 -16.60 -2.40 5.27
C LEU A 99 -17.54 -1.48 6.07
N GLN A 100 -18.70 -2.01 6.47
CA GLN A 100 -19.69 -1.33 7.29
C GLN A 100 -19.47 -1.61 8.79
N ASN A 101 -20.12 -0.84 9.65
CA ASN A 101 -20.00 -0.98 11.11
C ASN A 101 -20.48 -2.33 11.66
N ASP A 102 -21.40 -3.01 10.95
CA ASP A 102 -21.92 -4.33 11.29
C ASP A 102 -21.06 -5.47 10.71
N GLY A 103 -19.92 -5.15 10.08
CA GLY A 103 -19.03 -6.10 9.42
C GLY A 103 -19.49 -6.56 8.03
N SER A 104 -20.65 -6.09 7.54
CA SER A 104 -21.05 -6.33 6.15
C SER A 104 -20.19 -5.51 5.17
N VAL A 105 -20.17 -5.92 3.90
CA VAL A 105 -19.47 -5.19 2.84
C VAL A 105 -20.49 -4.55 1.91
N ARG A 106 -20.37 -3.24 1.73
CA ARG A 106 -21.14 -2.45 0.76
C ARG A 106 -20.23 -2.06 -0.40
N ILE A 107 -20.74 -2.16 -1.62
CA ILE A 107 -20.08 -1.62 -2.81
C ILE A 107 -20.81 -0.32 -3.18
N ALA A 108 -20.16 0.83 -2.99
CA ALA A 108 -20.67 2.10 -3.50
C ALA A 108 -20.52 2.15 -5.02
N GLU A 109 -21.44 2.81 -5.72
CA GLU A 109 -21.41 2.90 -7.17
C GLU A 109 -20.20 3.72 -7.64
N VAL A 110 -20.00 4.87 -6.99
CA VAL A 110 -18.93 5.79 -7.35
C VAL A 110 -18.42 6.58 -6.15
N PHE A 111 -17.09 6.67 -6.06
CA PHE A 111 -16.40 7.66 -5.24
C PHE A 111 -15.64 8.59 -6.18
N VAL A 112 -15.71 9.90 -5.94
CA VAL A 112 -14.96 10.91 -6.68
C VAL A 112 -14.28 11.88 -5.72
N ALA A 113 -13.10 12.35 -6.10
CA ALA A 113 -12.38 13.41 -5.39
C ALA A 113 -11.71 14.35 -6.41
N ALA A 114 -11.65 15.63 -6.07
CA ALA A 114 -10.98 16.66 -6.86
C ALA A 114 -9.88 17.30 -6.03
N VAL A 115 -8.69 17.49 -6.62
CA VAL A 115 -7.50 18.01 -5.95
C VAL A 115 -6.90 19.14 -6.77
N ASP A 116 -6.66 20.27 -6.13
CA ASP A 116 -5.80 21.32 -6.68
C ASP A 116 -4.35 20.79 -6.68
N VAL A 117 -3.77 20.65 -7.88
CA VAL A 117 -2.49 19.96 -8.06
C VAL A 117 -1.29 20.78 -7.59
N GLU A 118 -1.43 22.10 -7.52
CA GLU A 118 -0.35 23.00 -7.08
C GLU A 118 -0.30 23.05 -5.55
N THR A 119 -1.45 23.24 -4.90
CA THR A 119 -1.52 23.28 -3.43
C THR A 119 -1.56 21.90 -2.79
N LYS A 120 -1.81 20.85 -3.58
CA LYS A 120 -2.05 19.46 -3.13
C LYS A 120 -3.14 19.41 -2.07
N ARG A 121 -4.23 20.14 -2.28
CA ARG A 121 -5.38 20.19 -1.36
C ARG A 121 -6.62 19.66 -2.05
N MET A 122 -7.40 18.86 -1.33
CA MET A 122 -8.72 18.44 -1.76
C MET A 122 -9.64 19.66 -1.90
N LYS A 123 -10.30 19.76 -3.05
CA LYS A 123 -11.30 20.79 -3.38
C LYS A 123 -12.71 20.27 -3.11
N SER A 124 -12.98 19.02 -3.47
CA SER A 124 -14.26 18.35 -3.23
C SER A 124 -14.09 16.84 -3.16
N ALA A 125 -15.06 16.16 -2.55
CA ALA A 125 -15.20 14.72 -2.60
C ALA A 125 -16.68 14.33 -2.47
N ALA A 126 -17.09 13.26 -3.16
CA ALA A 126 -18.45 12.75 -3.07
C ALA A 126 -18.50 11.22 -3.22
N LEU A 127 -19.41 10.59 -2.46
CA LEU A 127 -19.69 9.15 -2.51
C LEU A 127 -21.16 8.94 -2.88
N ASP A 128 -21.42 8.28 -4.00
CA ASP A 128 -22.77 8.09 -4.55
C ASP A 128 -23.56 9.41 -4.64
N GLY A 129 -22.88 10.49 -5.03
CA GLY A 129 -23.45 11.84 -5.12
C GLY A 129 -23.56 12.61 -3.80
N ARG A 130 -23.30 11.97 -2.65
CA ARG A 130 -23.27 12.65 -1.34
C ARG A 130 -21.91 13.32 -1.12
N GLU A 131 -21.91 14.64 -0.94
CA GLU A 131 -20.70 15.40 -0.56
C GLU A 131 -20.11 14.90 0.76
N LEU A 132 -18.79 14.91 0.86
CA LEU A 132 -18.05 14.39 2.02
C LEU A 132 -17.24 15.48 2.73
N ASP A 133 -17.19 15.38 4.07
CA ASP A 133 -16.19 16.11 4.85
C ASP A 133 -14.78 15.59 4.48
N PRO A 134 -13.76 16.47 4.43
CA PRO A 134 -12.38 16.07 4.16
C PRO A 134 -11.84 14.92 5.04
N ARG A 135 -12.31 14.79 6.29
CA ARG A 135 -11.93 13.68 7.18
C ARG A 135 -12.54 12.35 6.75
N ASP A 136 -13.77 12.38 6.24
CA ASP A 136 -14.43 11.19 5.71
C ASP A 136 -13.75 10.74 4.41
N ALA A 137 -13.46 11.68 3.51
CA ALA A 137 -12.70 11.41 2.28
C ALA A 137 -11.32 10.83 2.59
N MET A 138 -10.62 11.36 3.60
CA MET A 138 -9.33 10.82 4.06
C MET A 138 -9.44 9.37 4.51
N VAL A 139 -10.48 9.01 5.28
CA VAL A 139 -10.72 7.63 5.72
C VAL A 139 -11.00 6.72 4.52
N LEU A 140 -11.83 7.15 3.58
CA LEU A 140 -12.16 6.36 2.39
C LEU A 140 -10.93 6.13 1.50
N VAL A 141 -10.21 7.20 1.14
CA VAL A 141 -8.98 7.09 0.34
C VAL A 141 -8.01 6.16 1.04
N PHE A 142 -7.69 6.40 2.31
CA PHE A 142 -6.75 5.56 3.05
C PHE A 142 -7.20 4.10 3.14
N PHE A 143 -8.49 3.83 3.34
CA PHE A 143 -9.01 2.47 3.39
C PHE A 143 -8.86 1.74 2.05
N HIS A 144 -9.22 2.39 0.94
CA HIS A 144 -9.01 1.80 -0.39
C HIS A 144 -7.54 1.54 -0.64
N THR A 145 -6.71 2.53 -0.30
CA THR A 145 -5.27 2.47 -0.42
C THR A 145 -4.70 1.23 0.23
N ILE A 146 -4.98 0.97 1.52
CA ILE A 146 -4.45 -0.21 2.24
C ILE A 146 -5.14 -1.55 1.90
N PHE A 147 -6.25 -1.54 1.16
CA PHE A 147 -6.97 -2.75 0.72
C PHE A 147 -7.10 -2.86 -0.79
N ALA A 148 -8.26 -2.46 -1.32
CA ALA A 148 -8.64 -2.77 -2.69
C ALA A 148 -7.62 -2.26 -3.72
N GLY A 149 -6.86 -1.21 -3.40
CA GLY A 149 -5.67 -0.79 -4.13
C GLY A 149 -4.45 -1.68 -3.86
N HIS A 150 -3.97 -1.71 -2.62
CA HIS A 150 -2.72 -2.39 -2.23
C HIS A 150 -2.68 -3.90 -2.53
N VAL A 151 -3.79 -4.63 -2.36
CA VAL A 151 -3.83 -6.08 -2.62
C VAL A 151 -3.54 -6.43 -4.09
N LYS A 152 -3.80 -5.49 -5.01
CA LYS A 152 -3.46 -5.67 -6.44
C LYS A 152 -1.95 -5.68 -6.64
N LEU A 153 -1.21 -4.88 -5.88
CA LEU A 153 0.25 -4.89 -5.93
C LEU A 153 0.79 -6.25 -5.47
N HIS A 154 0.29 -6.78 -4.35
CA HIS A 154 0.67 -8.12 -3.88
C HIS A 154 0.37 -9.20 -4.92
N ALA A 155 -0.83 -9.18 -5.49
CA ALA A 155 -1.24 -10.14 -6.51
C ALA A 155 -0.30 -10.13 -7.73
N MET A 156 0.14 -8.95 -8.18
CA MET A 156 1.04 -8.78 -9.33
C MET A 156 2.53 -8.93 -8.98
N ALA A 157 2.90 -8.95 -7.69
CA ALA A 157 4.28 -8.92 -7.24
C ALA A 157 4.90 -10.31 -6.97
N ASN A 158 4.23 -11.38 -7.43
CA ASN A 158 4.70 -12.75 -7.24
C ASN A 158 5.83 -13.10 -8.21
N TRP A 159 7.00 -12.49 -8.02
CA TRP A 159 8.18 -12.71 -8.88
C TRP A 159 9.03 -13.91 -8.45
N GLY A 160 8.87 -14.38 -7.21
CA GLY A 160 9.69 -15.43 -6.58
C GLY A 160 9.27 -16.88 -6.89
N VAL A 161 8.48 -17.10 -7.94
CA VAL A 161 7.79 -18.38 -8.19
C VAL A 161 8.73 -19.51 -8.62
N ASN A 162 9.85 -19.20 -9.28
CA ASN A 162 10.86 -20.18 -9.72
C ASN A 162 12.19 -20.07 -8.95
N HIS A 163 12.14 -19.82 -7.64
CA HIS A 163 13.34 -19.56 -6.82
C HIS A 163 14.38 -20.69 -6.79
N MET A 164 14.05 -21.89 -7.29
CA MET A 164 15.00 -23.00 -7.46
C MET A 164 16.00 -22.76 -8.60
N LEU A 165 15.67 -21.86 -9.54
CA LEU A 165 16.57 -21.45 -10.63
C LEU A 165 17.50 -20.29 -10.22
N ILE A 166 17.29 -19.71 -9.03
CA ILE A 166 18.05 -18.57 -8.53
C ILE A 166 19.29 -19.09 -7.78
N GLU A 167 20.47 -18.82 -8.33
CA GLU A 167 21.75 -19.21 -7.72
C GLU A 167 22.16 -18.27 -6.56
N ASP A 168 21.79 -16.99 -6.64
CA ASP A 168 22.12 -16.02 -5.61
C ASP A 168 21.30 -16.25 -4.33
N SER A 169 21.99 -16.62 -3.25
CA SER A 169 21.35 -16.98 -1.97
C SER A 169 20.52 -15.84 -1.34
N VAL A 170 20.89 -14.57 -1.57
CA VAL A 170 20.13 -13.43 -1.05
C VAL A 170 18.86 -13.28 -1.86
N LEU A 171 18.96 -13.34 -3.18
CA LEU A 171 17.81 -13.25 -4.08
C LEU A 171 16.84 -14.43 -3.88
N GLN A 172 17.35 -15.63 -3.60
CA GLN A 172 16.52 -16.79 -3.25
C GLN A 172 15.74 -16.57 -1.95
N ARG A 173 16.37 -16.03 -0.89
CA ARG A 173 15.66 -15.66 0.35
C ARG A 173 14.63 -14.58 0.13
N CYS A 174 14.93 -13.60 -0.72
CA CYS A 174 14.02 -12.53 -1.12
C CYS A 174 12.79 -13.07 -1.86
N ALA A 175 12.98 -14.05 -2.74
CA ALA A 175 11.91 -14.74 -3.45
C ALA A 175 11.01 -15.51 -2.47
N VAL A 176 11.59 -16.35 -1.61
CA VAL A 176 10.86 -17.10 -0.57
C VAL A 176 10.10 -16.15 0.35
N THR A 177 10.74 -15.07 0.80
CA THR A 177 10.12 -14.06 1.66
C THR A 177 8.92 -13.42 0.97
N THR A 178 9.07 -12.97 -0.27
CA THR A 178 7.99 -12.32 -1.03
C THR A 178 6.77 -13.23 -1.11
N THR A 179 6.96 -14.48 -1.56
CA THR A 179 5.85 -15.43 -1.73
C THR A 179 5.20 -15.79 -0.39
N ALA A 180 5.99 -16.02 0.66
CA ALA A 180 5.45 -16.34 1.98
C ALA A 180 4.73 -15.15 2.63
N TYR A 181 5.25 -13.92 2.48
CA TYR A 181 4.65 -12.71 3.03
C TYR A 181 3.32 -12.39 2.34
N ASN A 182 3.25 -12.57 1.02
CA ASN A 182 2.01 -12.49 0.25
C ASN A 182 0.96 -13.50 0.77
N PHE A 183 1.37 -14.77 0.98
CA PHE A 183 0.51 -15.78 1.60
C PHE A 183 0.03 -15.38 3.00
N PHE A 184 0.90 -14.84 3.85
CA PHE A 184 0.51 -14.36 5.19
C PHE A 184 -0.51 -13.23 5.11
N GLY A 185 -0.30 -12.26 4.23
CA GLY A 185 -1.22 -11.14 3.98
C GLY A 185 -2.58 -11.62 3.47
N HIS A 186 -2.62 -12.62 2.60
CA HIS A 186 -3.89 -13.14 2.08
C HIS A 186 -4.63 -14.02 3.09
N THR A 187 -3.95 -15.02 3.62
CA THR A 187 -4.59 -16.14 4.33
C THR A 187 -4.67 -15.90 5.83
N ARG A 188 -3.67 -15.23 6.42
CA ARG A 188 -3.60 -15.03 7.88
C ARG A 188 -4.17 -13.70 8.33
N PHE A 189 -4.01 -12.64 7.55
CA PHE A 189 -4.49 -11.31 7.94
C PHE A 189 -6.01 -11.25 8.21
N PRO A 190 -6.90 -11.85 7.40
CA PRO A 190 -8.34 -11.88 7.73
C PRO A 190 -8.64 -12.60 9.05
N ALA A 191 -7.84 -13.62 9.40
CA ALA A 191 -7.98 -14.30 10.69
C ALA A 191 -7.57 -13.39 11.86
N TYR A 192 -6.55 -12.55 11.69
CA TYR A 192 -6.20 -11.53 12.68
C TYR A 192 -7.27 -10.47 12.85
N ALA A 193 -7.80 -9.95 11.74
CA ALA A 193 -8.88 -8.98 11.76
C ALA A 193 -10.10 -9.51 12.54
N ARG A 194 -10.50 -10.77 12.30
CA ARG A 194 -11.53 -11.47 13.08
C ARG A 194 -11.20 -11.60 14.57
N ALA A 195 -9.95 -11.92 14.88
CA ALA A 195 -9.52 -12.11 16.27
C ALA A 195 -9.59 -10.79 17.06
N TRP A 196 -9.28 -9.64 16.46
CA TRP A 196 -9.36 -8.35 17.14
C TRP A 196 -10.76 -8.05 17.66
N TYR A 197 -11.80 -8.32 16.88
CA TYR A 197 -13.18 -8.14 17.32
C TYR A 197 -13.56 -9.15 18.40
N ARG A 198 -13.28 -10.44 18.20
CA ARG A 198 -13.61 -11.51 19.17
C ARG A 198 -12.93 -11.35 20.53
N LEU A 199 -11.74 -10.76 20.55
CA LEU A 199 -10.98 -10.48 21.78
C LEU A 199 -11.37 -9.13 22.41
N GLY A 200 -12.30 -8.37 21.82
CA GLY A 200 -12.73 -7.06 22.32
C GLY A 200 -11.68 -5.96 22.14
N VAL A 201 -10.70 -6.16 21.26
CA VAL A 201 -9.67 -5.17 20.92
C VAL A 201 -10.24 -4.12 19.96
N SER A 202 -11.07 -4.56 19.01
CA SER A 202 -11.80 -3.73 18.05
C SER A 202 -13.24 -3.49 18.51
N ALA A 203 -13.78 -2.30 18.25
CA ALA A 203 -15.20 -2.03 18.46
C ALA A 203 -16.09 -2.56 17.33
N HIS A 204 -15.56 -2.69 16.10
CA HIS A 204 -16.31 -3.10 14.93
C HIS A 204 -15.90 -4.49 14.43
N ASP A 205 -16.83 -5.20 13.78
CA ASP A 205 -16.56 -6.51 13.20
C ASP A 205 -15.83 -6.37 11.85
N PHE A 206 -14.71 -7.06 11.72
CA PHE A 206 -13.87 -7.07 10.53
C PHE A 206 -13.87 -8.42 9.81
N SER A 207 -14.86 -9.27 10.12
CA SER A 207 -14.85 -10.67 9.72
C SER A 207 -14.91 -10.92 8.22
N ARG A 208 -15.46 -9.97 7.47
CA ARG A 208 -15.66 -10.03 6.01
C ARG A 208 -14.67 -9.16 5.22
N ILE A 209 -13.53 -8.80 5.81
CA ILE A 209 -12.51 -7.99 5.11
C ILE A 209 -11.93 -8.72 3.87
N ASP A 210 -11.95 -10.05 3.87
CA ASP A 210 -11.63 -10.90 2.72
C ASP A 210 -12.45 -10.54 1.48
N GLN A 211 -13.72 -10.16 1.63
CA GLN A 211 -14.56 -9.77 0.49
C GLN A 211 -14.13 -8.45 -0.15
N VAL A 212 -13.54 -7.54 0.63
CA VAL A 212 -12.94 -6.30 0.11
C VAL A 212 -11.67 -6.61 -0.66
N ILE A 213 -10.85 -7.54 -0.15
CA ILE A 213 -9.63 -8.04 -0.80
C ILE A 213 -10.00 -8.68 -2.15
N ASP A 214 -10.93 -9.62 -2.13
CA ASP A 214 -11.43 -10.33 -3.32
C ASP A 214 -11.97 -9.37 -4.38
N HIS A 215 -12.74 -8.37 -3.95
CA HIS A 215 -13.27 -7.35 -4.85
C HIS A 215 -12.14 -6.55 -5.50
N GLY A 216 -11.14 -6.15 -4.71
CA GLY A 216 -9.94 -5.48 -5.20
C GLY A 216 -9.21 -6.31 -6.26
N VAL A 217 -8.89 -7.57 -5.96
CA VAL A 217 -8.20 -8.47 -6.90
C VAL A 217 -9.02 -8.67 -8.18
N LYS A 218 -10.33 -8.94 -8.06
CA LYS A 218 -11.22 -9.16 -9.21
C LYS A 218 -11.39 -7.93 -10.10
N ALA A 219 -11.37 -6.73 -9.52
CA ALA A 219 -11.48 -5.49 -10.28
C ALA A 219 -10.25 -5.23 -11.17
N GLY A 220 -9.10 -5.83 -10.86
CA GLY A 220 -7.86 -5.64 -11.62
C GLY A 220 -7.33 -4.21 -11.60
N VAL A 221 -6.33 -3.94 -12.44
CA VAL A 221 -5.74 -2.61 -12.59
C VAL A 221 -6.35 -1.93 -13.81
N ARG A 222 -6.95 -0.75 -13.60
CA ARG A 222 -7.48 0.07 -14.71
C ARG A 222 -6.36 0.58 -15.60
N ALA A 223 -6.67 0.82 -16.87
CA ALA A 223 -5.80 1.59 -17.74
C ALA A 223 -5.57 2.99 -17.15
N HIS A 224 -4.31 3.43 -17.16
CA HIS A 224 -3.86 4.63 -16.44
C HIS A 224 -2.78 5.39 -17.23
N SER A 225 -2.84 5.37 -18.56
CA SER A 225 -1.92 6.12 -19.44
C SER A 225 -1.90 7.62 -19.13
N GLU A 226 -3.07 8.14 -18.74
CA GLU A 226 -3.29 9.57 -18.47
C GLU A 226 -2.55 10.06 -17.22
N THR A 227 -2.09 9.15 -16.35
CA THR A 227 -1.30 9.53 -15.16
C THR A 227 -0.01 10.28 -15.50
N ARG A 228 0.47 10.18 -16.75
CA ARG A 228 1.61 10.98 -17.23
C ARG A 228 1.37 12.49 -17.10
N GLN A 229 0.13 12.94 -17.15
CA GLN A 229 -0.23 14.35 -16.92
C GLN A 229 0.14 14.79 -15.50
N LEU A 230 0.12 13.88 -14.53
CA LEU A 230 0.47 14.16 -13.13
C LEU A 230 1.98 14.23 -12.86
N MET A 231 2.85 13.84 -13.82
CA MET A 231 4.31 13.81 -13.58
C MET A 231 4.90 15.16 -13.20
N ARG A 232 4.23 16.28 -13.51
CA ARG A 232 4.70 17.62 -13.10
C ARG A 232 4.29 17.99 -11.67
N HIS A 233 3.29 17.31 -11.13
CA HIS A 233 2.64 17.64 -9.86
C HIS A 233 2.83 16.54 -8.79
N SER A 234 3.33 15.37 -9.19
CA SER A 234 3.56 14.20 -8.34
C SER A 234 5.01 13.73 -8.44
N ASP A 235 5.72 13.79 -7.30
CA ASP A 235 7.10 13.28 -7.21
C ASP A 235 7.13 11.77 -7.46
N LEU A 236 6.15 11.05 -6.89
CA LEU A 236 6.02 9.61 -7.04
C LEU A 236 5.79 9.21 -8.51
N CYS A 237 4.81 9.82 -9.18
CA CYS A 237 4.48 9.50 -10.57
C CYS A 237 5.68 9.79 -11.49
N ASN A 238 6.31 10.96 -11.33
CA ASN A 238 7.52 11.32 -12.06
C ASN A 238 8.65 10.29 -11.87
N PHE A 239 8.86 9.87 -10.62
CA PHE A 239 9.88 8.89 -10.28
C PHE A 239 9.59 7.52 -10.91
N VAL A 240 8.39 6.97 -10.67
CA VAL A 240 7.96 5.65 -11.15
C VAL A 240 8.04 5.54 -12.67
N VAL A 241 7.51 6.54 -13.39
CA VAL A 241 7.54 6.54 -14.86
C VAL A 241 8.97 6.54 -15.40
N LYS A 242 9.87 7.31 -14.79
CA LYS A 242 11.28 7.40 -15.22
C LYS A 242 12.09 6.15 -14.86
N ILE A 243 11.93 5.62 -13.65
CA ILE A 243 12.71 4.48 -13.18
C ILE A 243 12.29 3.18 -13.88
N ARG A 244 11.01 3.01 -14.25
CA ARG A 244 10.52 1.80 -14.93
C ARG A 244 11.36 1.44 -16.15
N LYS A 245 11.58 2.40 -17.07
CA LYS A 245 12.40 2.16 -18.27
C LYS A 245 13.84 1.77 -17.94
N GLN A 246 14.41 2.36 -16.90
CA GLN A 246 15.79 2.09 -16.47
C GLN A 246 15.90 0.74 -15.76
N PHE A 247 14.87 0.32 -15.05
CA PHE A 247 14.73 -0.99 -14.42
C PHE A 247 14.69 -2.08 -15.49
N MET A 248 13.80 -1.98 -16.48
CA MET A 248 13.67 -3.01 -17.53
C MET A 248 14.98 -3.22 -18.28
N ARG A 249 15.64 -2.13 -18.69
CA ARG A 249 16.96 -2.19 -19.33
C ARG A 249 18.06 -2.78 -18.45
N ALA A 250 17.99 -2.57 -17.14
CA ALA A 250 18.94 -3.18 -16.22
C ALA A 250 18.65 -4.67 -16.07
N PHE A 251 17.38 -5.07 -16.06
CA PHE A 251 16.99 -6.46 -15.94
C PHE A 251 17.45 -7.26 -17.16
N GLU A 252 17.17 -6.78 -18.38
CA GLU A 252 17.65 -7.37 -19.64
C GLU A 252 19.18 -7.56 -19.63
N LYS A 253 19.93 -6.58 -19.11
CA LYS A 253 21.40 -6.67 -19.01
C LYS A 253 21.89 -7.74 -18.03
N HIS A 254 21.10 -8.05 -17.00
CA HIS A 254 21.44 -9.03 -15.95
C HIS A 254 20.57 -10.29 -16.04
N GLU A 255 19.93 -10.56 -17.19
CA GLU A 255 18.94 -11.63 -17.37
C GLU A 255 19.47 -13.01 -16.94
N GLU A 256 20.74 -13.28 -17.25
CA GLU A 256 21.45 -14.50 -16.86
C GLU A 256 21.48 -14.77 -15.34
N ARG A 257 21.36 -13.73 -14.51
CA ARG A 257 21.32 -13.81 -13.04
C ARG A 257 19.90 -13.77 -12.48
N MET A 258 18.92 -13.51 -13.33
CA MET A 258 17.52 -13.33 -12.99
C MET A 258 16.64 -14.46 -13.55
N LEU A 259 17.22 -15.64 -13.77
CA LEU A 259 16.53 -16.80 -14.35
C LEU A 259 15.26 -17.16 -13.57
N GLY A 260 14.15 -17.31 -14.30
CA GLY A 260 12.86 -17.68 -13.73
C GLY A 260 12.13 -16.54 -12.99
N ILE A 261 12.67 -15.33 -12.99
CA ILE A 261 12.03 -14.14 -12.40
C ILE A 261 11.29 -13.38 -13.49
N ASP A 262 10.01 -13.08 -13.25
CA ASP A 262 9.26 -12.15 -14.09
C ASP A 262 9.68 -10.70 -13.78
N MET A 263 10.12 -9.99 -14.81
CA MET A 263 10.67 -8.64 -14.71
C MET A 263 9.63 -7.62 -14.22
N GLU A 264 8.39 -7.69 -14.69
CA GLU A 264 7.34 -6.75 -14.30
C GLU A 264 6.89 -7.03 -12.87
N ALA A 265 6.68 -8.30 -12.50
CA ALA A 265 6.35 -8.69 -11.15
C ALA A 265 7.44 -8.26 -10.15
N LEU A 266 8.72 -8.37 -10.54
CA LEU A 266 9.82 -7.88 -9.71
C LEU A 266 9.75 -6.37 -9.55
N PHE A 267 9.49 -5.62 -10.63
CA PHE A 267 9.31 -4.16 -10.55
C PHE A 267 8.17 -3.78 -9.60
N VAL A 268 7.01 -4.44 -9.72
CA VAL A 268 5.86 -4.20 -8.86
C VAL A 268 6.21 -4.49 -7.40
N GLY A 269 6.79 -5.66 -7.11
CA GLY A 269 7.08 -6.08 -5.73
C GLY A 269 8.21 -5.33 -5.04
N THR A 270 9.19 -4.82 -5.80
CA THR A 270 10.41 -4.24 -5.24
C THR A 270 10.50 -2.71 -5.36
N VAL A 271 9.71 -2.11 -6.26
CA VAL A 271 9.65 -0.67 -6.44
C VAL A 271 8.29 -0.12 -6.06
N LEU A 272 7.20 -0.64 -6.65
CA LEU A 272 5.88 -0.07 -6.41
C LEU A 272 5.40 -0.37 -4.99
N HIS A 273 5.41 -1.63 -4.57
CA HIS A 273 5.00 -2.04 -3.23
C HIS A 273 5.80 -1.34 -2.12
N SER A 274 7.12 -1.24 -2.26
CA SER A 274 7.97 -0.58 -1.26
C SER A 274 7.65 0.90 -1.10
N LEU A 275 7.42 1.59 -2.22
CA LEU A 275 7.04 3.00 -2.22
C LEU A 275 5.61 3.19 -1.72
N ASP A 276 4.69 2.29 -2.04
CA ASP A 276 3.31 2.32 -1.57
C ASP A 276 3.24 2.39 -0.05
N HIS A 277 3.87 1.42 0.65
CA HIS A 277 3.98 1.45 2.11
C HIS A 277 4.63 2.73 2.65
N GLN A 278 5.73 3.17 2.04
CA GLN A 278 6.45 4.34 2.52
C GLN A 278 5.63 5.62 2.39
N HIS A 279 4.88 5.75 1.30
CA HIS A 279 4.01 6.88 1.06
C HIS A 279 2.78 6.87 1.97
N PHE A 280 2.31 5.70 2.43
CA PHE A 280 1.29 5.63 3.48
C PHE A 280 1.80 6.26 4.78
N GLU A 281 3.00 5.87 5.20
CA GLU A 281 3.63 6.42 6.40
C GLU A 281 3.88 7.93 6.30
N TRP A 282 4.31 8.42 5.13
CA TRP A 282 4.60 9.84 4.93
C TRP A 282 3.38 10.73 4.77
N ASN A 283 2.26 10.19 4.30
CA ASN A 283 1.04 10.96 4.06
C ASN A 283 0.07 10.89 5.26
N ILE A 284 0.03 9.77 6.00
CA ILE A 284 -0.65 9.66 7.29
C ILE A 284 0.42 9.61 8.40
N GLU A 285 0.80 10.74 8.97
CA GLU A 285 1.90 10.77 9.96
C GLU A 285 1.47 10.35 11.38
N ASP A 286 0.16 10.25 11.62
CA ASP A 286 -0.42 9.84 12.89
C ASP A 286 -1.69 9.03 12.65
N PRO A 287 -1.78 7.77 13.11
CA PRO A 287 -3.01 6.98 12.97
C PRO A 287 -4.21 7.67 13.63
N LEU A 288 -4.00 8.49 14.68
CA LEU A 288 -5.09 9.22 15.32
C LEU A 288 -5.74 10.30 14.44
N TRP A 289 -5.23 10.54 13.22
CA TRP A 289 -5.87 11.41 12.24
C TRP A 289 -7.12 10.80 11.62
N LEU A 290 -7.19 9.47 11.51
CA LEU A 290 -8.29 8.73 10.90
C LEU A 290 -9.51 8.77 11.83
N VAL A 291 -10.22 9.89 11.88
CA VAL A 291 -11.41 10.11 12.70
C VAL A 291 -12.49 10.72 11.80
N PRO A 292 -13.49 9.94 11.38
CA PRO A 292 -14.51 10.40 10.46
C PRO A 292 -15.49 11.33 11.18
N VAL A 293 -16.21 12.13 10.40
CA VAL A 293 -17.39 12.87 10.82
C VAL A 293 -18.63 11.99 10.71
N CYS A 294 -18.75 11.26 9.61
CA CYS A 294 -19.86 10.36 9.38
C CYS A 294 -19.68 9.06 10.19
N PRO A 295 -20.62 8.70 11.09
CA PRO A 295 -20.52 7.47 11.87
C PRO A 295 -20.46 6.19 11.02
N ASP A 296 -21.00 6.21 9.81
CA ASP A 296 -20.99 5.07 8.86
C ASP A 296 -19.56 4.63 8.49
N PHE A 297 -18.56 5.52 8.64
CA PHE A 297 -17.16 5.24 8.34
C PHE A 297 -16.32 4.87 9.57
N ALA A 298 -16.95 4.65 10.73
CA ALA A 298 -16.24 4.36 11.98
C ALA A 298 -15.43 3.06 11.91
N ALA A 299 -15.98 1.99 11.33
CA ALA A 299 -15.27 0.74 11.12
C ALA A 299 -14.05 0.91 10.19
N LEU A 300 -14.21 1.60 9.06
CA LEU A 300 -13.13 1.89 8.12
C LEU A 300 -11.98 2.65 8.80
N ALA A 301 -12.33 3.66 9.59
CA ALA A 301 -11.36 4.46 10.32
C ALA A 301 -10.64 3.67 11.41
N GLU A 302 -11.36 2.87 12.21
CA GLU A 302 -10.75 2.00 13.21
C GLU A 302 -9.80 0.99 12.58
N PHE A 303 -10.25 0.35 11.50
CA PHE A 303 -9.46 -0.59 10.74
C PHE A 303 -8.18 0.05 10.21
N GLY A 304 -8.30 1.22 9.58
CA GLY A 304 -7.16 1.97 9.06
C GLY A 304 -6.13 2.31 10.14
N ARG A 305 -6.57 2.66 11.35
CA ARG A 305 -5.65 2.90 12.48
C ARG A 305 -4.86 1.66 12.85
N PHE A 306 -5.49 0.50 12.86
CA PHE A 306 -4.85 -0.76 13.24
C PHE A 306 -3.80 -1.17 12.20
N VAL A 307 -4.13 -1.07 10.91
CA VAL A 307 -3.16 -1.32 9.83
C VAL A 307 -2.01 -0.33 9.89
N HIS A 308 -2.32 0.95 10.02
CA HIS A 308 -1.30 2.01 10.10
C HIS A 308 -0.29 1.75 11.22
N ALA A 309 -0.80 1.47 12.43
CA ALA A 309 0.03 1.28 13.60
C ALA A 309 0.83 -0.03 13.56
N GLY A 310 0.29 -1.08 12.96
CA GLY A 310 0.84 -2.44 13.05
C GLY A 310 1.60 -2.96 11.84
N PHE A 311 1.41 -2.37 10.64
CA PHE A 311 1.82 -3.03 9.38
C PHE A 311 2.53 -2.11 8.38
N LEU A 312 2.76 -0.84 8.70
CA LEU A 312 3.41 0.10 7.76
C LEU A 312 4.93 0.20 7.92
N LYS A 313 5.44 -0.08 9.13
CA LYS A 313 6.85 0.14 9.45
C LYS A 313 7.67 -1.08 9.16
N ASP A 314 8.83 -0.88 8.56
CA ASP A 314 9.85 -1.91 8.35
C ASP A 314 10.10 -2.84 9.55
N ILE A 315 9.98 -4.15 9.32
CA ILE A 315 10.44 -5.19 10.25
C ILE A 315 11.97 -5.12 10.46
N TRP A 316 12.42 -5.04 11.71
CA TRP A 316 13.81 -4.79 12.09
C TRP A 316 14.73 -6.02 12.24
N THR A 317 14.20 -7.24 12.30
CA THR A 317 14.90 -8.45 12.78
C THR A 317 15.20 -9.47 11.69
N VAL A 318 15.11 -9.04 10.44
CA VAL A 318 15.23 -9.92 9.28
C VAL A 318 16.72 -10.12 8.94
N PRO A 319 17.22 -11.37 8.79
CA PRO A 319 18.66 -11.64 8.68
C PRO A 319 19.20 -11.54 7.24
N PHE A 320 18.77 -10.54 6.48
CA PHE A 320 19.30 -10.23 5.14
C PHE A 320 19.04 -8.77 4.76
N PRO A 321 19.79 -8.19 3.78
CA PRO A 321 19.58 -6.82 3.32
C PRO A 321 18.15 -6.62 2.80
N ARG A 322 17.50 -5.51 3.13
CA ARG A 322 16.11 -5.25 2.69
C ARG A 322 16.05 -4.17 1.64
N LYS A 323 16.96 -3.19 1.68
CA LYS A 323 16.96 -2.07 0.74
C LYS A 323 17.90 -2.32 -0.43
N TYR A 324 17.57 -1.70 -1.57
CA TYR A 324 18.43 -1.66 -2.75
C TYR A 324 19.83 -1.11 -2.47
N ARG A 325 19.93 -0.13 -1.56
CA ARG A 325 21.21 0.50 -1.18
C ARG A 325 22.09 -0.38 -0.28
N GLU A 326 21.54 -1.43 0.30
CA GLU A 326 22.21 -2.31 1.27
C GLU A 326 22.74 -3.58 0.62
N THR A 327 22.24 -3.95 -0.55
CA THR A 327 22.63 -5.17 -1.26
C THR A 327 23.85 -4.96 -2.15
N THR A 328 24.64 -6.02 -2.31
CA THR A 328 25.78 -6.09 -3.24
C THR A 328 25.39 -6.67 -4.60
N HIS A 329 24.13 -7.10 -4.79
CA HIS A 329 23.68 -7.69 -6.04
C HIS A 329 23.76 -6.66 -7.19
N PRO A 330 24.40 -6.99 -8.33
CA PRO A 330 24.76 -6.01 -9.35
C PRO A 330 23.56 -5.35 -10.03
N PHE A 331 22.46 -6.10 -10.23
CA PHE A 331 21.21 -5.56 -10.76
C PHE A 331 20.62 -4.47 -9.86
N PHE A 332 20.40 -4.76 -8.58
CA PHE A 332 19.79 -3.82 -7.64
C PHE A 332 20.68 -2.59 -7.41
N ALA A 333 22.00 -2.78 -7.30
CA ALA A 333 22.95 -1.69 -7.18
C ALA A 333 22.98 -0.78 -8.42
N GLU A 334 22.84 -1.33 -9.63
CA GLU A 334 22.70 -0.56 -10.86
C GLU A 334 21.39 0.23 -10.89
N VAL A 335 20.26 -0.40 -10.60
CA VAL A 335 18.95 0.26 -10.55
C VAL A 335 18.97 1.39 -9.52
N TYR A 336 19.47 1.15 -8.31
CA TYR A 336 19.57 2.16 -7.24
C TYR A 336 20.36 3.39 -7.67
N ARG A 337 21.54 3.21 -8.28
CA ARG A 337 22.36 4.35 -8.75
C ARG A 337 21.61 5.20 -9.76
N ARG A 338 20.79 4.60 -10.62
CA ARG A 338 19.99 5.34 -11.62
C ARG A 338 18.77 5.99 -10.96
N ALA A 339 18.07 5.28 -10.07
CA ALA A 339 16.96 5.79 -9.27
C ALA A 339 17.35 7.00 -8.43
N ALA A 340 18.49 6.93 -7.73
CA ALA A 340 18.97 8.00 -6.86
C ALA A 340 19.27 9.31 -7.60
N ARG A 341 19.56 9.24 -8.90
CA ARG A 341 19.71 10.43 -9.76
C ARG A 341 18.37 11.07 -10.13
N ILE A 342 17.27 10.31 -10.09
CA ILE A 342 15.93 10.83 -10.34
C ILE A 342 15.39 11.46 -9.06
N ASN A 343 15.35 10.68 -7.97
CA ASN A 343 14.94 11.13 -6.64
C ASN A 343 15.56 10.23 -5.58
N LYS A 344 16.59 10.72 -4.89
CA LYS A 344 17.30 9.93 -3.86
C LYS A 344 16.39 9.52 -2.71
N ARG A 345 15.48 10.40 -2.28
CA ARG A 345 14.58 10.14 -1.16
C ARG A 345 13.69 8.91 -1.42
N LEU A 346 13.19 8.78 -2.65
CA LEU A 346 12.39 7.61 -3.07
C LEU A 346 13.25 6.38 -3.32
N ALA A 347 14.41 6.54 -3.96
CA ALA A 347 15.34 5.44 -4.21
C ALA A 347 15.83 4.75 -2.92
N ASP A 348 16.03 5.53 -1.84
CA ASP A 348 16.43 5.01 -0.52
C ASP A 348 15.39 4.08 0.11
N GLN A 349 14.16 4.08 -0.41
CA GLN A 349 13.02 3.35 0.12
C GLN A 349 12.60 2.17 -0.75
N MET A 350 13.36 1.87 -1.81
CA MET A 350 13.16 0.68 -2.63
C MET A 350 13.65 -0.57 -1.90
N ASP A 351 12.80 -1.59 -1.83
CA ASP A 351 13.05 -2.86 -1.12
C ASP A 351 13.35 -3.99 -2.10
N ILE A 352 14.30 -4.87 -1.81
CA ILE A 352 14.65 -5.99 -2.72
C ILE A 352 13.65 -7.16 -2.69
N CYS A 353 12.65 -7.11 -1.80
CA CYS A 353 11.54 -8.06 -1.71
C CYS A 353 10.34 -7.45 -1.00
N ILE A 354 9.18 -8.12 -1.07
CA ILE A 354 8.02 -7.75 -0.26
C ILE A 354 8.28 -8.16 1.19
N ILE A 355 8.54 -7.17 2.03
CA ILE A 355 8.61 -7.32 3.48
C ILE A 355 8.42 -5.96 4.14
N LYS A 356 7.35 -5.81 4.93
CA LYS A 356 7.07 -4.59 5.68
C LYS A 356 6.74 -4.88 7.12
#